data_AF-A0A7W1PGS0-F1
#
_entry.id   AF-A0A7W1PGS0-F1
#
_cell.length_a   1.000
_cell.length_b   1.000
_cell.length_c   1.000
_cell.angle_alpha   90.00
_cell.angle_beta   90.00
_cell.angle_gamma   90.00
#
_symmetry.space_group_name_H-M   'P 1'
#
loop_
_entity.id
_entity.type
_entity.pdbx_description
1 polymer ?
#
loop_
_entity_poly.entity_id
_entity_poly.type
_entity_poly.pdbx_seq_one_letter_code
_entity_poly.pdbx_strand_id
1 'polypeptide(L)'
;MTTANPAPSAEPHLASPETNPSFTRGVFVGEIREDLIFPFPEPSAEERESLRAILDAFRSFAAVTIDARKHDHDERFTEETRAGMHELGLMGLNIPEEYGGFGASAMVFNRVFG
;
A
#
# COMPACT_ATOMS: atom_id res chain seq x y z
N MET A 1 7.15 -30.52 -30.69
CA MET A 1 6.59 -29.16 -30.71
C MET A 1 7.26 -28.39 -29.60
N THR A 2 8.25 -27.56 -29.94
CA THR A 2 8.96 -26.69 -29.00
C THR A 2 8.10 -25.46 -28.75
N THR A 3 7.63 -25.27 -27.52
CA THR A 3 6.96 -24.03 -27.10
C THR A 3 8.01 -22.92 -27.03
N ALA A 4 7.83 -21.89 -27.86
CA ALA A 4 8.68 -20.70 -27.84
C ALA A 4 8.49 -19.94 -26.51
N ASN A 5 9.61 -19.57 -25.89
CA ASN A 5 9.65 -18.68 -24.74
C ASN A 5 9.19 -17.26 -25.20
N PRO A 6 8.19 -16.63 -24.56
CA PRO A 6 7.84 -15.25 -24.90
C PRO A 6 9.03 -14.33 -24.60
N ALA A 7 9.34 -13.44 -25.54
CA ALA A 7 10.43 -12.47 -25.39
C ALA A 7 10.22 -11.61 -24.13
N PRO A 8 11.30 -11.21 -23.42
CA PRO A 8 11.18 -10.32 -22.28
C PRO A 8 10.49 -9.02 -22.70
N SER A 9 9.51 -8.58 -21.91
CA SER A 9 8.81 -7.31 -22.08
C SER A 9 9.82 -6.17 -22.20
N ALA A 10 9.56 -5.21 -23.10
CA ALA A 10 10.45 -4.07 -23.38
C ALA A 10 10.58 -3.07 -22.21
N GLU A 11 10.00 -3.37 -21.06
CA GLU A 11 10.08 -2.52 -19.88
C GLU A 11 11.43 -2.70 -19.18
N PRO A 12 12.06 -1.60 -18.75
CA PRO A 12 13.31 -1.67 -18.03
C PRO A 12 13.14 -2.55 -16.78
N HIS A 13 14.07 -3.47 -16.60
CA HIS A 13 14.08 -4.37 -15.44
C HIS A 13 14.09 -3.54 -14.15
N LEU A 14 13.38 -3.98 -13.09
CA LEU A 14 13.29 -3.24 -11.82
C LEU A 14 14.66 -2.88 -11.23
N ALA A 15 15.67 -3.73 -11.43
CA ALA A 15 17.04 -3.48 -10.98
C ALA A 15 17.89 -2.61 -11.94
N SER A 16 17.30 -2.01 -12.98
CA SER A 16 18.03 -1.16 -13.92
C SER A 16 18.40 0.15 -13.25
N PRO A 17 19.71 0.42 -13.02
CA PRO A 17 20.13 1.54 -12.18
C PRO A 17 19.89 2.92 -12.83
N GLU A 18 19.80 2.96 -14.16
CA GLU A 18 19.50 4.18 -14.93
C GLU A 18 18.02 4.58 -14.82
N THR A 19 17.14 3.61 -14.55
CA THR A 19 15.69 3.83 -14.44
C THR A 19 15.23 3.89 -12.98
N ASN A 20 15.83 3.07 -12.11
CA ASN A 20 15.48 2.93 -10.71
C ASN A 20 16.74 3.14 -9.83
N PRO A 21 17.11 4.40 -9.54
CA PRO A 21 18.25 4.69 -8.69
C PRO A 21 18.01 4.18 -7.25
N SER A 22 19.08 3.75 -6.59
CA SER A 22 19.05 3.17 -5.24
C SER A 22 20.12 3.82 -4.37
N PHE A 23 19.72 4.37 -3.23
CA PHE A 23 20.64 4.93 -2.25
C PHE A 23 21.64 3.88 -1.74
N THR A 24 21.12 2.72 -1.31
CA THR A 24 21.93 1.64 -0.71
C THR A 24 23.01 1.14 -1.67
N ARG A 25 22.69 1.00 -2.97
CA ARG A 25 23.70 0.66 -3.98
C ARG A 25 24.82 1.70 -4.05
N GLY A 26 24.49 2.99 -3.99
CA GLY A 26 25.46 4.09 -3.98
C GLY A 26 26.44 3.95 -2.82
N VAL A 27 25.94 3.70 -1.60
CA VAL A 27 26.77 3.51 -0.41
C VAL A 27 27.79 2.40 -0.60
N PHE A 28 27.40 1.27 -1.22
CA PHE A 28 28.33 0.16 -1.49
C PHE A 28 29.46 0.49 -2.48
N VAL A 29 29.25 1.48 -3.37
CA VAL A 29 30.25 1.92 -4.35
C VAL A 29 30.97 3.21 -3.94
N GLY A 30 30.70 3.72 -2.74
CA GLY A 30 31.31 4.95 -2.21
C GLY A 30 30.67 6.25 -2.71
N GLU A 31 29.47 6.18 -3.27
CA GLU A 31 28.70 7.33 -3.77
C GLU A 31 27.50 7.62 -2.85
N ILE A 32 27.44 8.83 -2.28
CA ILE A 32 26.31 9.23 -1.44
C ILE A 32 25.29 10.00 -2.30
N ARG A 33 24.15 9.36 -2.58
CA ARG A 33 23.04 9.93 -3.35
C ARG A 33 21.95 10.49 -2.44
N GLU A 34 22.27 11.59 -1.76
CA GLU A 34 21.40 12.20 -0.74
C GLU A 34 20.03 12.65 -1.26
N ASP A 35 19.93 12.96 -2.55
CA ASP A 35 18.73 13.35 -3.27
C ASP A 35 17.62 12.28 -3.27
N LEU A 36 17.99 11.01 -3.04
CA LEU A 36 17.03 9.90 -2.96
C LEU A 36 16.36 9.77 -1.59
N ILE A 37 16.86 10.47 -0.57
CA ILE A 37 16.38 10.35 0.82
C ILE A 37 15.98 11.70 1.41
N PHE A 38 16.66 12.78 1.01
CA PHE A 38 16.50 14.11 1.61
C PHE A 38 15.89 15.11 0.63
N PRO A 39 14.89 15.90 1.06
CA PRO A 39 14.18 15.78 2.35
C PRO A 39 13.36 14.48 2.40
N PHE A 40 12.99 14.05 3.61
CA PHE A 40 12.20 12.83 3.78
C PHE A 40 10.91 12.93 2.95
N PRO A 41 10.56 11.91 2.15
CA PRO A 41 9.40 11.97 1.30
C PRO A 41 8.13 12.13 2.13
N GLU A 42 7.37 13.17 1.82
CA GLU A 42 6.10 13.44 2.47
C GLU A 42 4.94 13.24 1.50
N PRO A 43 3.80 12.72 1.96
CA PRO A 43 2.60 12.62 1.14
C PRO A 43 2.09 14.01 0.77
N SER A 44 1.52 14.12 -0.42
CA SER A 44 0.84 15.32 -0.91
C SER A 44 -0.35 15.72 -0.02
N ALA A 45 -0.83 16.96 -0.16
CA ALA A 45 -1.99 17.43 0.61
C ALA A 45 -3.25 16.59 0.34
N GLU A 46 -3.45 16.17 -0.91
CA GLU A 46 -4.54 15.30 -1.33
C GLU A 46 -4.44 13.91 -0.69
N GLU A 47 -3.26 13.27 -0.75
CA GLU A 47 -3.03 11.98 -0.08
C GLU A 47 -3.26 12.06 1.43
N ARG A 48 -2.88 13.17 2.07
CA ARG A 48 -3.14 13.40 3.51
C ARG A 48 -4.62 13.54 3.83
N GLU A 49 -5.40 14.17 2.96
CA GLU A 49 -6.85 14.29 3.12
C GLU A 49 -7.52 12.93 2.95
N SER A 50 -7.21 12.22 1.87
CA SER A 50 -7.72 10.87 1.60
C SER A 50 -7.38 9.90 2.73
N LEU A 51 -6.13 9.95 3.24
CA LEU A 51 -5.71 9.15 4.39
C LEU A 51 -6.54 9.47 5.65
N ARG A 52 -6.78 10.75 5.96
CA ARG A 52 -7.59 11.15 7.12
C ARG A 52 -9.01 10.62 7.00
N ALA A 53 -9.64 10.79 5.84
CA ALA A 53 -10.99 10.28 5.59
C ALA A 53 -11.10 8.76 5.82
N ILE A 54 -10.15 7.97 5.29
CA ILE A 54 -10.13 6.51 5.49
C ILE A 54 -9.95 6.16 6.96
N LEU A 55 -8.99 6.78 7.64
CA LEU A 55 -8.70 6.49 9.04
C LEU A 55 -9.87 6.84 9.95
N ASP A 56 -10.53 7.98 9.71
CA ASP A 56 -11.67 8.41 10.51
C ASP A 56 -12.89 7.52 10.28
N ALA A 57 -13.15 7.10 9.04
CA ALA A 57 -14.20 6.14 8.71
C ALA A 57 -13.94 4.78 9.37
N PHE A 58 -12.71 4.26 9.25
CA PHE A 58 -12.34 2.99 9.88
C PHE A 58 -12.42 3.04 11.40
N ARG A 59 -11.93 4.12 12.04
CA ARG A 59 -12.00 4.28 13.50
C ARG A 59 -13.44 4.33 14.00
N SER A 60 -14.30 5.04 13.28
CA SER A 60 -15.73 5.14 13.64
C SER A 60 -16.42 3.79 13.53
N PHE A 61 -16.15 3.03 12.46
CA PHE A 61 -16.64 1.66 12.28
C PHE A 61 -16.10 0.72 13.36
N ALA A 62 -14.80 0.74 13.61
CA ALA A 62 -14.14 -0.12 14.58
C ALA A 62 -14.70 0.08 15.99
N ALA A 63 -14.98 1.32 16.38
CA ALA A 63 -15.55 1.64 17.69
C ALA A 63 -16.95 1.05 17.91
N VAL A 64 -17.71 0.82 16.83
CA VAL A 64 -19.10 0.32 16.90
C VAL A 64 -19.15 -1.19 16.73
N THR A 65 -18.38 -1.73 15.79
CA THR A 65 -18.56 -3.11 15.32
C THR A 65 -17.48 -4.08 15.80
N ILE A 66 -16.28 -3.60 16.14
CA ILE A 66 -15.16 -4.49 16.49
C ILE A 66 -15.09 -4.70 18.01
N ASP A 67 -15.42 -5.92 18.44
CA ASP A 67 -15.11 -6.41 19.79
C ASP A 67 -13.90 -7.35 19.74
N ALA A 68 -12.72 -6.81 20.05
CA ALA A 68 -11.46 -7.55 20.00
C ALA A 68 -11.43 -8.76 20.96
N ARG A 69 -12.06 -8.67 22.14
CA ARG A 69 -12.08 -9.76 23.12
C ARG A 69 -12.92 -10.93 22.59
N LYS A 70 -14.06 -10.61 21.99
CA LYS A 70 -14.94 -11.62 21.39
C LYS A 70 -14.26 -12.29 20.18
N HIS A 71 -13.63 -11.52 19.30
CA HIS A 71 -12.92 -12.08 18.15
C HIS A 71 -11.77 -13.01 18.54
N ASP A 72 -11.00 -12.65 19.57
CA ASP A 72 -9.93 -13.48 20.12
C ASP A 72 -10.47 -14.79 20.70
N HIS A 73 -11.53 -14.72 21.53
CA HIS A 73 -12.19 -15.90 22.10
C HIS A 73 -12.81 -16.82 21.04
N ASP A 74 -13.48 -16.25 20.04
CA ASP A 74 -14.20 -17.00 19.00
C ASP A 74 -13.27 -17.46 17.85
N GLU A 75 -11.99 -17.03 17.88
CA GLU A 75 -10.97 -17.25 16.85
C GLU A 75 -11.41 -16.83 15.44
N ARG A 76 -12.39 -15.91 15.35
CA ARG A 76 -13.06 -15.55 14.10
C ARG A 76 -13.53 -14.10 14.10
N PHE A 77 -13.42 -13.46 12.94
CA PHE A 77 -14.11 -12.21 12.67
C PHE A 77 -15.60 -12.44 12.47
N THR A 78 -16.43 -11.57 13.03
CA THR A 78 -17.88 -11.59 12.75
C THR A 78 -18.16 -11.26 11.29
N GLU A 79 -19.26 -11.79 10.76
CA GLU A 79 -19.69 -11.50 9.39
C GLU A 79 -19.95 -10.00 9.17
N GLU A 80 -20.45 -9.32 10.20
CA GLU A 80 -20.62 -7.87 10.23
C GLU A 80 -19.29 -7.12 10.10
N THR A 81 -18.25 -7.57 10.81
CA THR A 81 -16.90 -7.00 10.68
C THR A 81 -16.39 -7.15 9.24
N ARG A 82 -16.55 -8.35 8.66
CA ARG A 82 -16.12 -8.64 7.28
C ARG A 82 -16.85 -7.79 6.25
N ALA A 83 -18.18 -7.68 6.37
CA ALA A 83 -19.01 -6.89 5.48
C ALA A 83 -18.66 -5.39 5.58
N GLY A 84 -18.50 -4.86 6.79
CA GLY A 84 -18.13 -3.45 6.98
C GLY A 84 -16.74 -3.12 6.45
N MET A 85 -15.74 -4.00 6.63
CA MET A 85 -14.42 -3.82 6.02
C MET A 85 -14.47 -3.80 4.49
N HIS A 86 -15.36 -4.59 3.88
CA HIS A 86 -15.58 -4.58 2.44
C HIS A 86 -16.25 -3.28 1.98
N GLU A 87 -17.29 -2.82 2.68
CA GLU A 87 -17.97 -1.54 2.37
C GLU A 87 -17.05 -0.32 2.51
N LEU A 88 -16.11 -0.36 3.46
CA LEU A 88 -15.10 0.68 3.63
C LEU A 88 -13.97 0.63 2.59
N GLY A 89 -13.94 -0.38 1.70
CA GLY A 89 -12.91 -0.53 0.67
C GLY A 89 -11.52 -0.94 1.20
N LEU A 90 -11.42 -1.35 2.47
CA LEU A 90 -10.13 -1.67 3.10
C LEU A 90 -9.46 -2.91 2.51
N MET A 91 -10.22 -3.80 1.86
CA MET A 91 -9.70 -5.00 1.21
C MET A 91 -9.02 -4.73 -0.15
N GLY A 92 -9.16 -3.52 -0.70
CA GLY A 92 -8.66 -3.14 -2.03
C GLY A 92 -7.97 -1.78 -2.04
N LEU A 93 -7.35 -1.38 -0.93
CA LEU A 93 -6.81 -0.02 -0.75
C LEU A 93 -5.83 0.40 -1.83
N ASN A 94 -4.89 -0.46 -2.22
CA ASN A 94 -3.86 -0.16 -3.23
C ASN A 94 -4.27 -0.58 -4.65
N ILE A 95 -5.46 -1.16 -4.84
CA ILE A 95 -5.93 -1.60 -6.15
C ILE A 95 -6.41 -0.37 -6.93
N PRO A 96 -6.04 -0.20 -8.21
CA PRO A 96 -6.52 0.92 -9.03
C PRO A 96 -8.05 1.02 -9.08
N GLU A 97 -8.56 2.24 -9.19
CA GLU A 97 -10.00 2.52 -9.25
C GLU A 97 -10.69 1.84 -10.46
N GLU A 98 -9.98 1.67 -11.58
CA GLU A 98 -10.49 0.98 -12.77
C GLU A 98 -10.91 -0.49 -12.51
N TYR A 99 -10.36 -1.09 -11.45
CA TYR A 99 -10.68 -2.44 -11.01
C TYR A 99 -11.56 -2.46 -9.74
N GLY A 100 -12.10 -1.30 -9.34
CA GLY A 100 -12.96 -1.16 -8.16
C GLY A 100 -12.22 -1.05 -6.84
N GLY A 101 -10.92 -0.70 -6.85
CA GLY A 101 -10.15 -0.39 -5.64
C GLY A 101 -10.12 1.11 -5.30
N PHE A 102 -9.37 1.46 -4.26
CA PHE A 102 -9.24 2.85 -3.80
C PHE A 102 -8.06 3.61 -4.45
N GLY A 103 -7.10 2.90 -5.07
CA GLY A 103 -5.96 3.54 -5.72
C GLY A 103 -4.97 4.23 -4.78
N ALA A 104 -4.91 3.82 -3.50
CA ALA A 104 -3.99 4.39 -2.52
C ALA A 104 -2.52 4.20 -2.97
N SER A 105 -1.73 5.27 -2.83
CA SER A 105 -0.29 5.19 -2.99
C SER A 105 0.33 4.29 -1.90
N ALA A 106 1.55 3.81 -2.14
CA ALA A 106 2.28 3.03 -1.14
C ALA A 106 2.47 3.78 0.18
N MET A 107 2.60 5.12 0.16
CA MET A 107 2.71 5.92 1.38
C MET A 107 1.40 5.91 2.18
N VAL A 108 0.26 6.09 1.51
CA VAL A 108 -1.07 6.06 2.15
C VAL A 108 -1.37 4.65 2.67
N PHE A 109 -1.15 3.62 1.85
CA PHE A 109 -1.37 2.22 2.23
C PHE A 109 -0.58 1.84 3.50
N ASN A 110 0.72 2.13 3.52
CA ASN A 110 1.56 1.83 4.69
C ASN A 110 1.14 2.60 5.94
N ARG A 111 0.50 3.76 5.79
CA ARG A 111 0.02 4.53 6.95
C ARG A 111 -1.30 4.01 7.53
N VAL A 112 -2.07 3.27 6.73
CA VAL A 112 -3.30 2.60 7.19
C VAL A 112 -2.99 1.30 7.93
N PHE A 113 -2.00 0.52 7.45
CA PHE A 113 -1.68 -0.81 7.99
C PHE A 113 -0.43 -0.89 8.88
N GLY A 114 0.45 0.12 8.81
CA GLY A 114 1.70 0.16 9.57
C GLY A 114 1.60 0.81 10.94
#